data_AF-A0A929SH84-F1
#
_entry.id   AF-A0A929SH84-F1
#
_cell.length_a   1.000
_cell.length_b   1.000
_cell.length_c   1.000
_cell.angle_alpha   90.00
_cell.angle_beta   90.00
_cell.angle_gamma   90.00
#
_symmetry.space_group_name_H-M   'P 1'
#
loop_
_entity.id
_entity.type
_entity.pdbx_description
1 polymer ?
#
loop_
_entity_poly.entity_id
_entity_poly.type
_entity_poly.pdbx_seq_one_letter_code
_entity_poly.pdbx_strand_id
1 'polypeptide(L)' 'MLSYNDCEMVRDLYAGLNVKELEVSYSLNNAVERKTSGELLIMNF' A
#
# COMPACT_ATOMS: atom_id res chain seq x y z
N MET A 1 1.22 -11.91 4.96
CA MET A 1 0.89 -10.46 4.99
C MET A 1 1.95 -9.74 4.17
N LEU A 2 1.54 -9.03 3.12
CA LEU A 2 2.40 -8.33 2.18
C LEU A 2 1.89 -6.89 2.02
N SER A 3 2.77 -5.89 2.13
CA SER A 3 2.45 -4.50 1.78
C SER A 3 3.02 -4.17 0.40
N TYR A 4 2.26 -3.46 -0.41
CA TYR A 4 2.67 -3.01 -1.74
C TYR A 4 2.07 -1.64 -2.05
N ASN A 5 2.61 -0.94 -3.05
CA ASN A 5 1.98 0.28 -3.54
C ASN A 5 0.60 -0.03 -4.15
N ASP A 6 -0.34 0.90 -4.03
CA ASP A 6 -1.62 0.80 -4.72
C ASP A 6 -1.41 1.02 -6.23
N CYS A 7 -1.44 -0.07 -6.99
CA CYS A 7 -1.46 -0.05 -8.44
C CYS A 7 -2.41 -1.12 -8.98
N GLU A 8 -3.05 -0.82 -10.11
CA GLU A 8 -4.08 -1.68 -10.72
C GLU A 8 -3.59 -3.12 -10.94
N MET A 9 -2.34 -3.27 -11.41
CA MET A 9 -1.74 -4.58 -11.65
C MET A 9 -1.66 -5.46 -10.38
N VAL A 10 -1.37 -4.85 -9.21
CA VAL A 10 -1.29 -5.60 -7.94
C VAL A 10 -2.68 -5.96 -7.44
N ARG A 11 -3.68 -5.10 -7.66
CA ARG A 11 -5.08 -5.40 -7.32
C ARG A 11 -5.59 -6.59 -8.12
N ASP A 12 -5.29 -6.64 -9.41
CA ASP A 12 -5.68 -7.76 -10.27
C ASP A 12 -4.95 -9.06 -9.89
N LEU A 13 -3.64 -8.98 -9.61
CA LEU A 13 -2.83 -10.15 -9.22
C LEU A 13 -3.34 -10.81 -7.94
N TYR A 14 -3.85 -10.01 -6.99
CA TYR A 14 -4.30 -10.49 -5.69
C TYR A 14 -5.81 -10.35 -5.46
N ALA A 15 -6.61 -10.26 -6.52
CA ALA A 15 -8.07 -10.07 -6.43
C ALA A 15 -8.80 -11.19 -5.63
N GLY A 16 -8.21 -12.38 -5.54
CA GLY A 16 -8.73 -13.52 -4.77
C GLY A 16 -8.30 -13.56 -3.31
N LEU A 17 -7.53 -12.59 -2.83
CA LEU A 17 -7.04 -12.50 -1.45
C LEU A 17 -7.73 -11.34 -0.69
N ASN A 18 -7.53 -11.31 0.63
CA ASN A 18 -8.03 -10.23 1.46
C ASN A 18 -7.10 -9.02 1.31
N VAL A 19 -7.55 -8.02 0.55
CA VAL A 19 -6.81 -6.79 0.27
C VAL A 19 -7.44 -5.61 1.02
N LYS A 20 -6.62 -4.83 1.73
CA LYS A 20 -7.03 -3.57 2.38
C LYS A 20 -6.18 -2.41 1.87
N GLU A 21 -6.84 -1.29 1.58
CA GLU A 21 -6.16 -0.02 1.31
C GLU A 21 -5.65 0.61 2.61
N LEU A 22 -4.44 1.16 2.56
CA LEU A 22 -3.79 1.87 3.65
C LEU A 22 -3.20 3.16 3.12
N GLU A 23 -3.40 4.24 3.86
CA GLU A 23 -2.74 5.51 3.61
C GLU A 23 -1.47 5.60 4.46
N VAL A 24 -0.31 5.57 3.82
CA VAL A 24 0.99 5.61 4.52
C VAL A 24 1.62 6.98 4.33
N SER A 25 1.83 7.67 5.45
CA SER A 25 2.55 8.93 5.51
C SER A 25 4.03 8.66 5.76
N TYR A 26 4.86 8.77 4.72
CA TYR A 26 6.30 8.65 4.85
C TYR A 26 6.90 9.98 5.29
N SER A 27 7.47 10.02 6.50
CA SER A 27 8.36 11.10 6.93
C SER A 27 9.81 10.68 6.74
N LEU A 28 10.42 11.08 5.63
CA LEU A 28 11.87 11.02 5.51
C LEU A 28 12.46 12.13 6.39
N ASN A 29 13.36 11.77 7.30
CA ASN A 29 14.17 12.73 8.05
C ASN A 29 14.77 13.72 7.02
N ASN A 30 14.39 15.00 7.10
CA ASN A 30 14.72 16.11 6.16
C ASN A 30 13.83 16.39 4.94
N ALA A 31 12.77 15.63 4.65
CA ALA A 31 11.82 16.04 3.61
C ALA A 31 10.73 16.95 4.21
N VAL A 32 10.70 18.22 3.79
CA VAL A 32 9.67 19.21 4.19
C VAL A 32 8.26 18.79 3.75
N GLU A 33 8.17 17.91 2.74
CA GLU A 33 6.91 17.38 2.23
C GLU A 33 6.62 16.00 2.83
N ARG A 34 5.53 15.91 3.61
CA ARG A 34 4.93 14.62 3.96
C ARG A 34 4.38 14.01 2.68
N LYS A 35 5.01 12.95 2.19
CA LYS A 35 4.48 12.18 1.06
C LYS A 35 3.46 11.18 1.60
N THR A 36 2.21 11.47 1.34
CA THR A 36 1.12 10.51 1.48
C THR A 36 1.14 9.59 0.27
N SER A 37 1.30 8.28 0.49
CA SER A 37 1.22 7.27 -0.55
C SER A 37 0.15 6.25 -0.20
N GLY A 38 -0.63 5.83 -1.19
CA GLY A 38 -1.57 4.72 -1.06
C GLY A 38 -0.84 3.38 -1.16
N GLU A 39 -1.09 2.50 -0.19
CA GLU A 39 -0.58 1.13 -0.14
C GLU A 39 -1.73 0.13 -0.05
N LEU A 40 -1.45 -1.10 -0.45
CA LEU A 40 -2.32 -2.26 -0.35
C LEU A 40 -1.69 -3.28 0.60
N LEU A 41 -2.44 -3.64 1.63
CA LEU A 41 -2.12 -4.74 2.53
C LEU A 41 -2.85 -6.00 2.06
N ILE A 42 -2.08 -6.98 1.60
CA ILE A 42 -2.59 -8.28 1.12
C ILE A 42 -2.39 -9.35 2.20
N MET A 43 -3.49 -10.04 2.54
CA MET A 43 -3.55 -11.08 3.57
C MET A 43 -4.19 -12.37 3.00
N ASN A 44 -3.73 -13.52 3.49
CA ASN A 44 -4.12 -14.84 2.99
C ASN A 44 -4.78 -15.72 4.06
N PHE A 45 -5.49 -15.11 4.99
CA PHE A 45 -6.18 -15.75 6.11
C PHE A 45 -7.51 -15.03 6.41
#